data_AF-A0AAD8C3A0-F1
#
_entry.id   AF-A0AAD8C3A0-F1
#
_cell.length_a   1.000
_cell.length_b   1.000
_cell.length_c   1.000
_cell.angle_alpha   90.00
_cell.angle_beta   90.00
_cell.angle_gamma   90.00
#
_symmetry.space_group_name_H-M   'P 1'
#
loop_
_entity.id
_entity.type
_entity.pdbx_description
1 polymer ?
#
loop_
_entity_poly.entity_id
_entity_poly.type
_entity_poly.pdbx_seq_one_letter_code
_entity_poly.pdbx_strand_id
1 'polypeptide(L)' 'AFRLYDLDNDGYITREELLDIVDAIYRMVGESVTLPEEENTPEKRVNRIFQVMDK' A
#
# COMPACT_ATOMS: atom_id res chain seq x y z
N ALA A 1 -9.36 8.75 -4.87
CA ALA A 1 -8.51 7.87 -4.04
C ALA A 1 -7.92 6.73 -4.87
N PHE A 2 -8.74 5.99 -5.65
CA PHE A 2 -8.30 4.87 -6.52
C PHE A 2 -7.09 5.17 -7.42
N ARG A 3 -7.10 6.32 -8.12
CA ARG A 3 -6.01 6.76 -9.03
C ARG A 3 -4.62 6.95 -8.41
N LEU A 4 -4.50 6.94 -7.07
CA LEU A 4 -3.20 7.03 -6.41
C LEU A 4 -2.55 5.65 -6.22
N TYR A 5 -3.35 4.58 -6.31
CA TYR A 5 -2.92 3.19 -6.12
C TYR A 5 -2.78 2.41 -7.43
N ASP A 6 -3.57 2.78 -8.43
CA ASP A 6 -3.51 2.28 -9.79
C ASP A 6 -2.38 3.01 -10.54
N LEU A 7 -1.23 2.34 -10.70
CA LEU A 7 0.00 2.92 -11.25
C LEU A 7 -0.06 2.94 -12.77
N ASP A 8 -0.61 1.89 -13.37
CA ASP A 8 -0.67 1.72 -14.83
C ASP A 8 -1.97 2.26 -15.46
N ASN A 9 -2.93 2.68 -14.64
CA ASN A 9 -4.23 3.22 -15.02
C ASN A 9 -5.08 2.22 -15.81
N ASP A 10 -4.97 0.92 -15.51
CA ASP A 10 -5.79 -0.13 -16.12
C ASP A 10 -7.19 -0.25 -15.49
N GLY A 11 -7.43 0.45 -14.38
CA GLY A 11 -8.69 0.46 -13.64
C GLY A 11 -8.81 -0.63 -12.57
N TYR A 12 -7.78 -1.46 -12.43
CA TYR A 12 -7.60 -2.45 -11.38
C TYR A 12 -6.40 -2.05 -10.52
N ILE A 13 -6.35 -2.58 -9.29
CA ILE A 13 -5.19 -2.38 -8.42
C ILE A 13 -4.71 -3.77 -8.06
N THR A 14 -3.50 -4.09 -8.50
CA THR A 14 -2.85 -5.37 -8.22
C THR A 14 -2.13 -5.33 -6.88
N ARG A 15 -1.87 -6.53 -6.33
CA ARG A 15 -1.04 -6.65 -5.12
C ARG A 15 0.37 -6.14 -5.34
N GLU A 16 0.91 -6.28 -6.55
CA GLU A 16 2.26 -5.85 -6.90
C GLU A 16 2.36 -4.31 -6.91
N GLU A 17 1.42 -3.61 -7.55
CA GLU A 17 1.39 -2.15 -7.54
C GLU A 17 1.24 -1.58 -6.13
N LEU A 18 0.35 -2.17 -5.33
CA LEU A 18 0.17 -1.80 -3.93
C LEU A 18 1.45 -2.03 -3.11
N LEU A 19 2.17 -3.12 -3.38
CA LEU A 19 3.42 -3.43 -2.70
C LEU A 19 4.53 -2.45 -3.09
N ASP A 20 4.65 -2.08 -4.37
CA ASP A 20 5.61 -1.09 -4.86
C ASP A 20 5.35 0.30 -4.28
N ILE A 21 4.08 0.75 -4.24
CA ILE A 21 3.72 2.03 -3.62
C ILE A 21 4.03 2.01 -2.13
N VAL A 22 3.65 0.93 -1.43
CA VAL A 22 3.88 0.83 0.01
C VAL A 22 5.38 0.74 0.31
N ASP A 23 6.17 -0.01 -0.47
CA ASP A 23 7.63 -0.07 -0.32
C ASP A 23 8.27 1.30 -0.59
N ALA A 24 7.82 2.01 -1.63
CA ALA A 24 8.28 3.37 -1.92
C ALA A 24 7.97 4.35 -0.78
N ILE A 25 6.75 4.29 -0.20
CA ILE A 25 6.38 5.08 0.98
C ILE A 25 7.27 4.70 2.17
N TYR A 26 7.48 3.41 2.43
CA TYR A 26 8.35 2.94 3.51
C TYR A 26 9.78 3.46 3.37
N ARG A 27 10.33 3.48 2.15
CA ARG A 27 11.64 4.04 1.84
C ARG A 27 11.69 5.56 1.97
N MET A 28 10.64 6.26 1.57
CA MET A 28 10.56 7.73 1.66
C MET A 28 10.33 8.22 3.09
N VAL A 29 9.60 7.45 3.89
CA VAL A 29 9.18 7.79 5.25
C VAL A 29 10.20 7.31 6.30
N GLY A 30 11.10 6.39 5.92
CA GLY A 30 12.26 5.85 6.63
C GLY A 30 12.43 6.22 8.11
N GLU A 31 12.41 5.20 9.00
CA GLU A 31 12.67 5.20 10.47
C GLU A 31 11.93 6.23 11.34
N SER A 32 11.36 7.28 10.77
CA SER A 32 10.82 8.46 11.45
C SER A 32 9.32 8.39 11.70
N VAL A 33 8.66 7.37 11.18
CA VAL A 33 7.24 7.12 11.42
C VAL A 33 7.08 5.79 12.15
N THR A 34 6.69 5.89 13.41
CA THR A 34 6.14 4.77 14.17
C THR A 34 4.84 4.35 13.51
N LEU A 35 4.94 3.39 12.60
CA LEU A 35 3.78 2.70 12.06
C LEU A 35 3.25 1.76 13.16
N PRO A 36 1.92 1.57 13.25
CA PRO A 36 1.35 0.59 14.16
C PRO A 36 1.78 -0.83 13.74
N GLU A 37 1.95 -1.76 14.69
CA GLU A 37 2.39 -3.15 14.44
C GLU A 37 1.54 -3.94 13.43
N GLU A 38 0.29 -3.52 13.25
CA GLU A 38 -0.63 -4.06 12.26
C GLU A 38 -0.32 -3.60 10.83
N GLU A 39 0.40 -2.50 10.65
CA GLU A 39 0.81 -1.95 9.35
C GLU A 39 2.33 -1.93 9.15
N ASN A 40 3.11 -2.44 10.12
CA ASN A 40 4.58 -2.42 10.16
C ASN A 40 5.29 -3.22 9.07
N THR A 41 4.55 -3.97 8.25
CA THR A 41 5.11 -4.59 7.05
C THR A 41 4.30 -4.18 5.82
N PRO A 42 4.95 -4.03 4.65
CA PRO A 42 4.27 -3.71 3.41
C PRO A 42 3.12 -4.69 3.14
N GLU A 43 3.36 -5.98 3.31
CA GLU A 43 2.40 -7.06 3.04
C GLU A 43 1.12 -6.98 3.90
N LYS A 44 1.25 -6.65 5.19
CA LYS A 44 0.07 -6.48 6.06
C LYS A 44 -0.75 -5.28 5.64
N ARG A 45 -0.09 -4.19 5.27
CA ARG A 45 -0.74 -2.96 4.81
C ARG A 45 -1.47 -3.18 3.49
N VAL A 46 -0.84 -3.88 2.54
CA VAL A 46 -1.47 -4.28 1.28
C VAL A 46 -2.71 -5.14 1.52
N ASN A 47 -2.63 -6.15 2.40
CA ASN A 47 -3.79 -6.98 2.74
C ASN A 47 -4.93 -6.17 3.37
N ARG A 48 -4.61 -5.20 4.23
CA ARG A 48 -5.61 -4.32 4.84
C ARG A 48 -6.31 -3.44 3.81
N ILE A 49 -5.54 -2.85 2.89
CA ILE A 49 -6.09 -2.00 1.82
C ILE A 49 -7.00 -2.83 0.90
N PHE A 50 -6.58 -4.04 0.54
CA PHE A 50 -7.42 -4.97 -0.22
C PHE A 50 -8.73 -5.29 0.50
N GLN A 51 -8.70 -5.60 1.79
CA GLN A 51 -9.92 -5.89 2.57
C GLN A 51 -10.88 -4.69 2.68
N VAL A 52 -10.37 -3.46 2.67
CA VAL A 52 -11.18 -2.24 2.73
C VAL A 52 -11.70 -1.83 1.36
N MET A 53 -10.96 -2.12 0.28
CA MET A 53 -11.37 -1.83 -1.10
C MET A 53 -12.40 -2.82 -1.65
N ASP A 54 -12.41 -4.08 -1.20
CA ASP A 54 -13.39 -5.10 -1.62
C ASP A 54 -14.79 -4.90 -0.97
N LYS A 55 -15.04 -3.74 -0.35
CA LYS A 55 -16.24 -3.46 0.46
C LYS A 55 -17.01 -2.23 0.04
#